data_AF-A0A497R694-F1
#
_entry.id   AF-A0A497R694-F1
#
_cell.length_a   1.000
_cell.length_b   1.000
_cell.length_c   1.000
_cell.angle_alpha   90.00
_cell.angle_beta   90.00
_cell.angle_gamma   90.00
#
_symmetry.space_group_name_H-M   'P 1'
#
loop_
_entity.id
_entity.type
_entity.pdbx_description
1 polymer ?
#
loop_
_entity_poly.entity_id
_entity_poly.type
_entity_poly.pdbx_seq_one_letter_code
_entity_poly.pdbx_strand_id
1 'polypeptide(L)'
;MITTFNLFTVISWIVTGVISAILSSLFLLKNPGKRLNQLFAVGFLLWSFSMIFNGTIFSIAYHSLAIANALRDIAVVCGIFSGFSLFVAAIGIYFGPESLNWKIYLPTISISTILSVFGALNDWVTTDGLGGYKTTDNLAGKVCVQIISLLFVLVANVLLLLTYRASENSNAKRRIGFFVIGYSTILMGVFLFILDGIFDLFLEISPFFFPSLALITWVTGPILMLIGFHSKSSQENKSFISKQLESKEQFKHFEAGSAVIEK
;
A
#
# COMPACT_ATOMS: atom_id res chain seq x y z
N MET A 1 -27.12 -4.39 12.10
CA MET A 1 -26.68 -3.87 10.80
C MET A 1 -26.67 -5.05 9.84
N ILE A 2 -27.62 -5.09 8.91
CA ILE A 2 -27.69 -6.11 7.86
C ILE A 2 -26.91 -5.49 6.71
N THR A 3 -25.62 -5.81 6.59
CA THR A 3 -24.87 -5.47 5.39
C THR A 3 -25.34 -6.40 4.29
N THR A 4 -26.41 -6.03 3.60
CA THR A 4 -26.77 -6.66 2.33
C THR A 4 -25.58 -6.43 1.40
N PHE A 5 -24.79 -7.47 1.14
CA PHE A 5 -23.59 -7.34 0.33
C PHE A 5 -23.97 -6.86 -1.07
N ASN A 6 -23.66 -5.60 -1.33
CA ASN A 6 -24.04 -4.96 -2.57
C ASN A 6 -23.06 -5.37 -3.68
N LEU A 7 -23.59 -5.83 -4.81
CA LEU A 7 -22.82 -6.20 -5.99
C LEU A 7 -21.82 -5.10 -6.39
N PHE A 8 -22.18 -3.83 -6.19
CA PHE A 8 -21.31 -2.69 -6.45
C PHE A 8 -20.05 -2.71 -5.59
N THR A 9 -20.18 -2.93 -4.28
CA THR A 9 -19.05 -2.98 -3.33
C THR A 9 -18.14 -4.18 -3.64
N VAL A 10 -18.73 -5.34 -3.96
CA VAL A 10 -18.02 -6.55 -4.36
C VAL A 10 -17.15 -6.30 -5.60
N ILE A 11 -17.75 -5.80 -6.69
CA ILE A 11 -17.04 -5.52 -7.94
C ILE A 11 -15.92 -4.50 -7.67
N SER A 12 -16.20 -3.46 -6.88
CA SER A 12 -15.23 -2.43 -6.60
C SER A 12 -14.04 -2.93 -5.80
N TRP A 13 -14.25 -3.83 -4.84
CA TRP A 13 -13.17 -4.49 -4.09
C TRP A 13 -12.28 -5.33 -5.01
N ILE A 14 -12.89 -6.12 -5.89
CA ILE A 14 -12.16 -6.94 -6.87
C ILE A 14 -11.36 -6.04 -7.82
N VAL A 15 -11.97 -5.02 -8.41
CA VAL A 15 -11.29 -4.09 -9.34
C VAL A 15 -10.14 -3.37 -8.66
N THR A 16 -10.36 -2.86 -7.44
CA THR A 16 -9.31 -2.22 -6.62
C THR A 16 -8.15 -3.19 -6.37
N GLY A 17 -8.47 -4.44 -6.04
CA GLY A 17 -7.48 -5.48 -5.85
C GLY A 17 -6.67 -5.76 -7.12
N VAL A 18 -7.32 -5.93 -8.27
CA VAL A 18 -6.64 -6.15 -9.56
C VAL A 18 -5.71 -4.99 -9.90
N ILE A 19 -6.18 -3.74 -9.78
CA ILE A 19 -5.34 -2.56 -10.00
C ILE A 19 -4.13 -2.58 -9.07
N SER A 20 -4.33 -2.89 -7.79
CA SER A 20 -3.24 -2.96 -6.81
C SER A 20 -2.20 -4.05 -7.12
N ALA A 21 -2.61 -5.22 -7.63
CA ALA A 21 -1.69 -6.27 -8.09
C ALA A 21 -0.84 -5.82 -9.30
N ILE A 22 -1.47 -5.12 -10.25
CA ILE A 22 -0.75 -4.55 -11.40
C ILE A 22 0.28 -3.53 -10.90
N LEU A 23 -0.12 -2.61 -10.01
CA LEU A 23 0.78 -1.61 -9.43
C LEU A 23 1.95 -2.26 -8.66
N SER A 24 1.68 -3.31 -7.88
CA SER A 24 2.70 -4.08 -7.18
C SER A 24 3.76 -4.64 -8.15
N SER A 25 3.32 -5.23 -9.27
CA SER A 25 4.22 -5.77 -10.30
C SER A 25 5.11 -4.67 -10.89
N LEU A 26 4.57 -3.47 -11.11
CA LEU A 26 5.33 -2.31 -11.61
C LEU A 26 6.43 -1.85 -10.64
N PHE A 27 6.24 -1.99 -9.31
CA PHE A 27 7.30 -1.70 -8.34
C PHE A 27 8.47 -2.68 -8.42
N LEU A 28 8.20 -3.97 -8.63
CA LEU A 28 9.21 -5.02 -8.77
C LEU A 28 10.02 -4.87 -10.05
N LEU A 29 9.33 -4.63 -11.18
CA LEU A 29 9.96 -4.55 -12.51
C LEU A 29 11.01 -3.43 -12.62
N LYS A 30 10.90 -2.37 -11.81
CA LYS A 30 11.81 -1.23 -11.90
C LYS A 30 13.20 -1.48 -11.30
N ASN A 31 13.28 -2.13 -10.14
CA ASN A 31 14.53 -2.39 -9.41
C ASN A 31 14.29 -3.48 -8.36
N PRO A 32 14.29 -4.77 -8.76
CA PRO A 32 13.91 -5.87 -7.88
C PRO A 32 14.89 -6.06 -6.71
N GLY A 33 16.14 -5.58 -6.83
CA GLY A 33 17.16 -5.69 -5.78
C GLY A 33 17.04 -4.65 -4.65
N LYS A 34 16.19 -3.61 -4.79
CA LYS A 34 16.05 -2.58 -3.75
C LYS A 34 15.02 -3.03 -2.71
N ARG A 35 15.46 -3.25 -1.45
CA ARG A 35 14.59 -3.65 -0.33
C ARG A 35 13.34 -2.78 -0.18
N LEU A 36 13.48 -1.47 -0.37
CA LEU A 36 12.33 -0.56 -0.30
C LEU A 36 11.28 -0.85 -1.38
N ASN A 37 11.70 -1.13 -2.61
CA ASN A 37 10.78 -1.50 -3.70
C ASN A 37 10.06 -2.82 -3.41
N GLN A 38 10.79 -3.80 -2.86
CA GLN A 38 10.22 -5.09 -2.46
C GLN A 38 9.15 -4.90 -1.38
N LEU A 39 9.37 -4.03 -0.39
CA LEU A 39 8.39 -3.77 0.67
C LEU A 39 7.11 -3.12 0.15
N PHE A 40 7.21 -2.13 -0.76
CA PHE A 40 6.01 -1.56 -1.39
C PHE A 40 5.30 -2.58 -2.27
N ALA A 41 6.03 -3.36 -3.06
CA ALA A 41 5.45 -4.41 -3.88
C ALA A 41 4.69 -5.45 -3.03
N VAL A 42 5.33 -5.99 -1.99
CA VAL A 42 4.72 -6.95 -1.07
C VAL A 42 3.51 -6.32 -0.37
N GLY A 43 3.63 -5.09 0.11
CA GLY A 43 2.51 -4.36 0.72
C GLY A 43 1.29 -4.28 -0.20
N PHE A 44 1.47 -3.79 -1.43
CA PHE A 44 0.36 -3.68 -2.37
C PHE A 44 -0.15 -5.02 -2.90
N LEU A 45 0.71 -6.04 -3.02
CA LEU A 45 0.26 -7.37 -3.39
C LEU A 45 -0.63 -7.99 -2.32
N LEU A 46 -0.25 -7.83 -1.05
CA LEU A 46 -1.04 -8.30 0.07
C LEU A 46 -2.35 -7.50 0.20
N TRP A 47 -2.30 -6.18 -0.01
CA TRP A 47 -3.52 -5.37 -0.10
C TRP A 47 -4.45 -5.88 -1.20
N SER A 48 -3.90 -6.18 -2.37
CA SER A 48 -4.64 -6.74 -3.50
C SER A 48 -5.38 -8.02 -3.13
N PHE A 49 -4.68 -9.00 -2.54
CA PHE A 49 -5.30 -10.24 -2.11
C PHE A 49 -6.38 -10.01 -1.04
N SER A 50 -6.13 -9.13 -0.07
CA SER A 50 -7.13 -8.76 0.93
C SER A 50 -8.42 -8.26 0.28
N MET A 51 -8.32 -7.34 -0.68
CA MET A 51 -9.48 -6.76 -1.37
C MET A 51 -10.21 -7.78 -2.26
N ILE A 52 -9.48 -8.61 -3.02
CA ILE A 52 -10.10 -9.64 -3.88
C ILE A 52 -10.86 -10.64 -3.02
N PHE A 53 -10.23 -11.18 -1.97
CA PHE A 53 -10.87 -12.18 -1.13
C PHE A 53 -12.08 -11.59 -0.39
N ASN A 54 -11.95 -10.38 0.18
CA ASN A 54 -13.07 -9.66 0.77
C ASN A 54 -14.23 -9.47 -0.23
N GLY A 55 -13.95 -9.23 -1.52
CA GLY A 55 -14.98 -9.12 -2.56
C GLY A 55 -15.71 -10.43 -2.83
N THR A 56 -15.00 -11.56 -2.73
CA THR A 56 -15.52 -12.87 -3.14
C THR A 56 -16.16 -13.70 -2.03
N ILE A 57 -15.85 -13.42 -0.75
CA ILE A 57 -16.21 -14.30 0.38
C ILE A 57 -17.72 -14.53 0.52
N PHE A 58 -18.57 -13.52 0.27
CA PHE A 58 -20.02 -13.67 0.42
C PHE A 58 -20.65 -14.48 -0.71
N SER A 59 -20.20 -14.27 -1.94
CA SER A 59 -20.61 -15.11 -3.08
C SER A 59 -20.23 -16.57 -2.85
N ILE A 60 -19.05 -16.82 -2.27
CA ILE A 60 -18.60 -18.16 -1.94
C ILE A 60 -19.36 -18.75 -0.75
N ALA A 61 -19.77 -17.92 0.22
CA ALA A 61 -20.53 -18.36 1.39
C ALA A 61 -21.86 -19.02 1.02
N TYR A 62 -22.51 -18.57 -0.09
CA TYR A 62 -23.70 -19.23 -0.63
C TYR A 62 -23.47 -20.67 -1.09
N HIS A 63 -22.23 -21.05 -1.39
CA HIS A 63 -21.85 -22.41 -1.81
C HIS A 63 -21.15 -23.19 -0.70
N SER A 64 -20.30 -22.55 0.08
CA SER A 64 -19.57 -23.17 1.18
C SER A 64 -19.10 -22.13 2.21
N LEU A 65 -19.71 -22.18 3.40
CA LEU A 65 -19.31 -21.34 4.52
C LEU A 65 -17.87 -21.62 4.99
N ALA A 66 -17.42 -22.88 4.91
CA ALA A 66 -16.06 -23.26 5.29
C ALA A 66 -15.01 -22.62 4.38
N ILE A 67 -15.23 -22.64 3.06
CA ILE A 67 -14.32 -22.00 2.09
C ILE A 67 -14.36 -20.48 2.26
N ALA A 68 -15.54 -19.89 2.46
CA ALA A 68 -15.67 -18.45 2.70
C ALA A 68 -14.89 -18.01 3.94
N ASN A 69 -14.93 -18.77 5.03
CA ASN A 69 -14.16 -18.49 6.24
C ASN A 69 -12.65 -18.65 6.04
N ALA A 70 -12.21 -19.69 5.32
CA ALA A 70 -10.79 -19.82 4.98
C ALA A 70 -10.28 -18.63 4.15
N LEU A 71 -11.08 -18.14 3.20
CA LEU A 71 -10.74 -16.95 2.40
C LEU A 71 -10.79 -15.67 3.24
N ARG A 72 -11.71 -15.58 4.21
CA ARG A 72 -11.77 -14.45 5.15
C ARG A 72 -10.51 -14.39 6.01
N ASP A 73 -10.04 -15.51 6.53
CA ASP A 73 -8.80 -15.58 7.31
C ASP A 73 -7.62 -15.09 6.48
N ILE A 74 -7.49 -15.56 5.23
CA ILE A 74 -6.44 -15.10 4.31
C ILE A 74 -6.58 -13.60 4.05
N ALA A 75 -7.79 -13.10 3.82
CA ALA A 75 -8.04 -11.67 3.56
C ALA A 75 -7.58 -10.80 4.74
N VAL A 76 -7.88 -11.22 5.97
CA VAL A 76 -7.48 -10.54 7.20
C VAL A 76 -5.97 -10.53 7.35
N VAL A 77 -5.32 -11.69 7.21
CA VAL A 77 -3.86 -11.83 7.28
C VAL A 77 -3.19 -10.92 6.25
N CYS A 78 -3.63 -10.96 5.00
CA CYS A 78 -3.10 -10.14 3.92
C CYS A 78 -3.27 -8.62 4.21
N GLY A 79 -4.42 -8.21 4.74
CA GLY A 79 -4.68 -6.81 5.10
C GLY A 79 -3.71 -6.29 6.17
N ILE A 80 -3.51 -7.08 7.24
CA ILE A 80 -2.59 -6.73 8.33
C ILE A 80 -1.15 -6.67 7.83
N PHE A 81 -0.66 -7.72 7.17
CA PHE A 81 0.72 -7.75 6.67
C PHE A 81 1.00 -6.66 5.62
N SER A 82 -0.01 -6.26 4.84
CA SER A 82 0.10 -5.09 3.96
C SER A 82 0.42 -3.82 4.73
N GLY A 83 -0.36 -3.50 5.77
CA GLY A 83 -0.16 -2.32 6.61
C GLY A 83 1.23 -2.28 7.25
N PHE A 84 1.70 -3.42 7.75
CA PHE A 84 3.04 -3.56 8.31
C PHE A 84 4.14 -3.39 7.26
N SER A 85 3.99 -3.96 6.07
CA SER A 85 4.97 -3.83 4.98
C SER A 85 5.13 -2.36 4.56
N LEU A 86 4.01 -1.65 4.46
CA LEU A 86 3.98 -0.21 4.19
C LEU A 86 4.62 0.60 5.33
N PHE A 87 4.30 0.30 6.59
CA PHE A 87 4.94 0.93 7.74
C PHE A 87 6.47 0.75 7.74
N VAL A 88 6.96 -0.46 7.50
CA VAL A 88 8.42 -0.72 7.40
C VAL A 88 9.04 0.03 6.21
N ALA A 89 8.32 0.16 5.10
CA ALA A 89 8.77 1.00 3.99
C ALA A 89 8.92 2.48 4.38
N ALA A 90 7.99 3.02 5.17
CA ALA A 90 8.07 4.38 5.69
C ALA A 90 9.26 4.58 6.65
N ILE A 91 9.54 3.59 7.52
CA ILE A 91 10.76 3.56 8.34
C ILE A 91 12.01 3.64 7.45
N GLY A 92 12.09 2.82 6.40
CA GLY A 92 13.22 2.82 5.46
C GLY A 92 13.39 4.13 4.71
N ILE A 93 12.32 4.90 4.49
CA ILE A 93 12.39 6.24 3.92
C ILE A 93 12.88 7.25 4.95
N TYR A 94 12.39 7.17 6.19
CA TYR A 94 12.72 8.13 7.26
C TYR A 94 14.15 7.97 7.78
N PHE A 95 14.53 6.75 8.18
CA PHE A 95 15.87 6.46 8.75
C PHE A 95 16.90 6.05 7.70
N GLY A 96 16.48 5.88 6.43
CA GLY A 96 17.34 5.41 5.34
C GLY A 96 17.36 3.88 5.20
N PRO A 97 17.86 3.37 4.07
CA PRO A 97 17.77 1.95 3.71
C PRO A 97 18.54 1.01 4.64
N GLU A 98 19.54 1.51 5.37
CA GLU A 98 20.33 0.74 6.34
C GLU A 98 19.53 0.35 7.59
N SER A 99 18.48 1.11 7.90
CA SER A 99 17.54 0.77 8.96
C SER A 99 16.75 -0.50 8.67
N LEU A 100 16.61 -0.89 7.40
CA LEU A 100 15.89 -2.08 6.95
C LEU A 100 16.71 -3.35 7.20
N ASN A 101 16.74 -3.77 8.46
CA ASN A 101 17.47 -4.94 8.92
C ASN A 101 16.61 -5.85 9.82
N TRP A 102 17.17 -6.98 10.21
CA TRP A 102 16.47 -8.01 10.98
C TRP A 102 15.88 -7.50 12.29
N LYS A 103 16.47 -6.46 12.91
CA LYS A 103 15.98 -5.88 14.17
C LYS A 103 14.63 -5.19 14.01
N ILE A 104 14.30 -4.72 12.80
CA ILE A 104 12.99 -4.15 12.49
C ILE A 104 12.05 -5.24 11.98
N TYR A 105 12.53 -6.10 11.09
CA TYR A 105 11.71 -7.16 10.49
C TYR A 105 11.15 -8.13 11.53
N LEU A 106 11.98 -8.61 12.47
CA LEU A 106 11.57 -9.62 13.43
C LEU A 106 10.42 -9.14 14.35
N PRO A 107 10.50 -7.96 15.01
CA PRO A 107 9.37 -7.43 15.76
C PRO A 107 8.13 -7.20 14.90
N THR A 108 8.29 -6.65 13.69
CA THR A 108 7.13 -6.36 12.83
C THR A 108 6.40 -7.61 12.38
N ILE A 109 7.12 -8.68 12.03
CA ILE A 109 6.55 -9.97 11.64
C ILE A 109 5.88 -10.64 12.84
N SER A 110 6.52 -10.60 14.02
CA SER A 110 5.94 -11.19 15.23
C SER A 110 4.63 -10.50 15.61
N ILE A 111 4.61 -9.16 15.62
CA ILE A 111 3.39 -8.39 15.93
C ILE A 111 2.32 -8.64 14.85
N SER A 112 2.67 -8.58 13.56
CA SER A 112 1.69 -8.82 12.50
C SER A 112 1.11 -10.23 12.54
N THR A 113 1.91 -11.24 12.90
CA THR A 113 1.46 -12.63 13.06
C THR A 113 0.47 -12.76 14.20
N ILE A 114 0.80 -12.20 15.38
CA ILE A 114 -0.10 -12.22 16.55
C ILE A 114 -1.42 -11.54 16.19
N LEU A 115 -1.37 -10.34 15.62
CA LEU A 115 -2.58 -9.60 15.22
C LEU A 115 -3.39 -10.33 14.16
N SER A 116 -2.73 -11.04 13.24
CA SER A 116 -3.42 -11.81 12.21
C SER A 116 -4.16 -13.00 12.80
N VAL A 117 -3.55 -13.73 13.73
CA VAL A 117 -4.20 -14.84 14.44
C VAL A 117 -5.39 -14.32 15.24
N PHE A 118 -5.21 -13.26 16.03
CA PHE A 118 -6.31 -12.66 16.78
C PHE A 118 -7.40 -12.13 15.85
N GLY A 119 -7.05 -11.48 14.75
CA GLY A 119 -7.99 -10.98 13.75
C GLY A 119 -8.83 -12.09 13.13
N ALA A 120 -8.19 -13.11 12.58
CA ALA A 120 -8.85 -14.25 11.93
C ALA A 120 -9.79 -15.00 12.90
N LEU A 121 -9.34 -15.27 14.13
CA LEU A 121 -10.17 -15.93 15.15
C LEU A 121 -11.38 -15.10 15.59
N ASN A 122 -11.42 -13.80 15.30
CA ASN A 122 -12.45 -12.88 15.76
C ASN A 122 -13.30 -12.27 14.63
N ASP A 123 -13.04 -12.65 13.39
CA ASP A 123 -13.66 -12.06 12.21
C ASP A 123 -13.95 -13.13 11.16
N TRP A 124 -15.13 -13.75 11.26
CA TRP A 124 -15.56 -14.83 10.38
C TRP A 124 -16.92 -14.53 9.76
N VAL A 125 -17.19 -15.17 8.63
CA VAL A 125 -18.47 -15.14 7.94
C VAL A 125 -19.48 -16.03 8.67
N THR A 126 -20.68 -15.50 8.89
CA THR A 126 -21.80 -16.19 9.51
C THR A 126 -23.12 -15.79 8.83
N THR A 127 -24.17 -16.58 9.03
CA THR A 127 -25.51 -16.27 8.52
C THR A 127 -26.07 -15.02 9.20
N ASP A 128 -26.76 -14.16 8.45
CA ASP A 128 -27.34 -12.93 8.98
C ASP A 128 -28.70 -13.12 9.68
N GLY A 129 -29.33 -14.30 9.53
CA GLY A 129 -30.65 -14.63 10.07
C GLY A 129 -31.82 -14.29 9.13
N LEU A 130 -31.53 -13.74 7.94
CA LEU A 130 -32.50 -13.29 6.92
C LEU A 130 -32.26 -13.96 5.56
N GLY A 131 -31.47 -15.03 5.53
CA GLY A 131 -31.12 -15.76 4.31
C GLY A 131 -29.87 -15.25 3.59
N GLY A 132 -29.11 -14.34 4.20
CA GLY A 132 -27.83 -13.84 3.73
C GLY A 132 -26.66 -14.18 4.67
N TYR A 133 -25.51 -13.56 4.39
CA TYR A 133 -24.26 -13.75 5.12
C TYR A 133 -23.67 -12.39 5.50
N LYS A 134 -23.01 -12.35 6.66
CA LYS A 134 -22.32 -11.17 7.19
C LYS A 134 -21.02 -11.60 7.89
N THR A 135 -20.12 -10.67 8.15
CA THR A 135 -19.02 -10.91 9.09
C THR A 135 -19.47 -10.73 10.53
N THR A 136 -18.86 -11.46 11.47
CA THR A 136 -19.15 -11.30 12.91
C THR A 136 -18.66 -9.99 13.46
N ASP A 137 -17.63 -9.39 12.85
CA ASP A 137 -17.24 -7.98 13.08
C ASP A 137 -17.12 -7.62 14.56
N ASN A 138 -16.61 -8.56 15.37
CA ASN A 138 -16.57 -8.39 16.81
C ASN A 138 -15.56 -7.30 17.21
N LEU A 139 -15.70 -6.72 18.41
CA LEU A 139 -14.87 -5.59 18.82
C LEU A 139 -13.37 -5.91 18.79
N ALA A 140 -12.98 -7.12 19.22
CA ALA A 140 -11.59 -7.57 19.21
C ALA A 140 -11.02 -7.69 17.79
N GLY A 141 -11.81 -8.24 16.85
CA GLY A 141 -11.49 -8.32 15.43
C GLY A 141 -11.33 -6.94 14.82
N LYS A 142 -12.25 -6.00 15.10
CA LYS A 142 -12.14 -4.60 14.63
C LYS A 142 -10.87 -3.91 15.15
N VAL A 143 -10.55 -4.10 16.43
CA VAL A 143 -9.32 -3.52 17.02
C VAL A 143 -8.08 -4.08 16.32
N CYS A 144 -7.98 -5.40 16.17
CA CYS A 144 -6.80 -6.06 15.61
C CYS A 144 -6.63 -5.82 14.11
N VAL A 145 -7.71 -5.94 13.34
CA VAL A 145 -7.69 -5.88 11.88
C VAL A 145 -7.63 -4.44 11.38
N GLN A 146 -8.40 -3.53 12.01
CA GLN A 146 -8.62 -2.19 11.48
C GLN A 146 -7.88 -1.13 12.30
N ILE A 147 -8.11 -1.04 13.61
CA ILE A 147 -7.60 0.06 14.44
C ILE A 147 -6.08 0.05 14.52
N ILE A 148 -5.49 -1.12 14.81
CA ILE A 148 -4.03 -1.22 14.96
C ILE A 148 -3.35 -0.99 13.61
N SER A 149 -3.84 -1.60 12.52
CA SER A 149 -3.34 -1.36 11.16
C SER A 149 -3.43 0.12 10.76
N LEU A 150 -4.53 0.80 11.11
CA LEU A 150 -4.73 2.23 10.88
C LEU A 150 -3.70 3.07 11.64
N LEU A 151 -3.42 2.73 12.90
CA LEU A 151 -2.41 3.41 13.70
C LEU A 151 -1.03 3.32 13.04
N PHE A 152 -0.65 2.15 12.51
CA PHE A 152 0.62 1.99 11.78
C PHE A 152 0.68 2.85 10.51
N VAL A 153 -0.40 2.92 9.73
CA VAL A 153 -0.48 3.79 8.55
C VAL A 153 -0.41 5.28 8.94
N LEU A 154 -1.03 5.66 10.06
CA LEU A 154 -0.97 7.02 10.60
C LEU A 154 0.47 7.37 11.02
N VAL A 155 1.13 6.51 11.80
CA VAL A 155 2.53 6.70 12.21
C VAL A 155 3.44 6.76 10.99
N ALA A 156 3.25 5.88 10.00
CA ALA A 156 3.98 5.92 8.73
C ALA A 156 3.84 7.28 8.04
N ASN A 157 2.61 7.82 7.97
CA ASN A 157 2.36 9.11 7.36
C ASN A 157 3.04 10.26 8.13
N VAL A 158 3.03 10.22 9.47
CA VAL A 158 3.74 11.20 10.31
C VAL A 158 5.25 11.14 10.04
N LEU A 159 5.84 9.95 10.00
CA LEU A 159 7.26 9.79 9.66
C LEU A 159 7.58 10.41 8.30
N LEU A 160 6.78 10.09 7.27
CA LEU A 160 6.98 10.65 5.92
C LEU A 160 6.83 12.18 5.88
N LEU A 161 5.88 12.74 6.65
CA LEU A 161 5.71 14.19 6.76
C LEU A 161 6.93 14.86 7.40
N LEU A 162 7.50 14.23 8.43
CA LEU A 162 8.73 14.70 9.05
C LEU A 162 9.90 14.63 8.05
N THR A 163 10.04 13.54 7.30
CA THR A 163 11.06 13.43 6.24
C THR A 163 10.86 14.49 5.16
N TYR A 164 9.61 14.76 4.76
CA TYR A 164 9.28 15.79 3.77
C TYR A 164 9.72 17.19 4.23
N ARG A 165 9.47 17.51 5.50
CA ARG A 165 9.86 18.81 6.08
C ARG A 165 11.36 18.96 6.22
N ALA A 166 12.06 17.89 6.62
CA ALA A 166 13.51 17.88 6.80
C ALA A 166 14.31 17.84 5.49
N SER A 167 13.72 17.35 4.38
CA SER A 167 14.43 17.21 3.11
C SER A 167 14.71 18.56 2.45
N GLU A 168 16.00 18.89 2.31
CA GLU A 168 16.47 20.06 1.54
C GLU A 168 16.54 19.78 0.03
N ASN A 169 16.78 18.52 -0.36
CA ASN A 169 16.82 18.14 -1.77
C ASN A 169 15.42 18.20 -2.39
N SER A 170 15.21 19.13 -3.32
CA SER A 170 13.93 19.36 -4.01
C SER A 170 13.36 18.10 -4.68
N ASN A 171 14.22 17.25 -5.26
CA ASN A 171 13.78 16.02 -5.92
C ASN A 171 13.35 14.95 -4.89
N ALA A 172 14.14 14.77 -3.83
CA ALA A 172 13.78 13.86 -2.74
C ALA A 172 12.50 14.32 -2.05
N LYS A 173 12.37 15.63 -1.82
CA LYS A 173 11.19 16.27 -1.25
C LYS A 173 9.95 16.05 -2.10
N ARG A 174 10.04 16.22 -3.43
CA ARG A 174 8.93 15.91 -4.35
C ARG A 174 8.52 14.44 -4.28
N ARG A 175 9.48 13.52 -4.27
CA ARG A 175 9.23 12.07 -4.16
C ARG A 175 8.56 11.71 -2.84
N ILE A 176 9.05 12.23 -1.72
CA ILE A 176 8.44 12.01 -0.40
C ILE A 176 7.06 12.65 -0.33
N GLY A 177 6.85 13.82 -0.96
CA GLY A 177 5.54 14.46 -1.06
C GLY A 177 4.48 13.55 -1.69
N PHE A 178 4.83 12.83 -2.76
CA PHE A 178 3.94 11.81 -3.34
C PHE A 178 3.62 10.67 -2.36
N PHE A 179 4.59 10.25 -1.54
CA PHE A 179 4.34 9.25 -0.49
C PHE A 179 3.40 9.80 0.60
N VAL A 180 3.63 11.02 1.10
CA VAL A 180 2.77 11.67 2.10
C VAL A 180 1.33 11.76 1.59
N ILE A 181 1.12 12.24 0.35
CA ILE A 181 -0.23 12.34 -0.22
C ILE A 181 -0.83 10.94 -0.42
N GLY A 182 -0.02 9.97 -0.86
CA GLY A 182 -0.43 8.57 -1.00
C GLY A 182 -0.91 7.93 0.31
N TYR A 183 -0.18 8.14 1.42
CA TYR A 183 -0.58 7.62 2.73
C TYR A 183 -1.79 8.37 3.28
N SER A 184 -1.84 9.69 3.06
CA SER A 184 -2.96 10.53 3.49
C SER A 184 -4.27 10.18 2.77
N THR A 185 -4.21 9.79 1.49
CA THR A 185 -5.38 9.32 0.74
C THR A 185 -5.88 7.97 1.23
N ILE A 186 -4.98 7.07 1.67
CA ILE A 186 -5.39 5.82 2.34
C ILE A 186 -6.14 6.12 3.65
N LEU A 187 -5.61 7.04 4.47
CA LEU A 187 -6.28 7.49 5.71
C LEU A 187 -7.63 8.14 5.42
N MET A 188 -7.72 8.96 4.36
CA MET A 188 -8.97 9.57 3.92
C MET A 188 -10.01 8.52 3.54
N GLY A 189 -9.62 7.44 2.84
CA GLY A 189 -10.55 6.36 2.51
C GLY A 189 -11.10 5.66 3.75
N VAL A 190 -10.27 5.47 4.79
CA VAL A 190 -10.75 4.94 6.08
C VAL A 190 -11.70 5.92 6.77
N PHE A 191 -11.39 7.21 6.76
CA PHE A 191 -12.27 8.24 7.29
C PHE A 191 -13.64 8.26 6.57
N LEU A 192 -13.66 8.11 5.25
CA LEU A 192 -14.89 8.02 4.46
C LEU A 192 -15.72 6.79 4.83
N PHE A 193 -15.10 5.65 5.14
CA PHE A 193 -15.81 4.48 5.68
C PHE A 193 -16.42 4.71 7.08
N ILE A 194 -15.72 5.47 7.93
CA ILE A 194 -16.26 5.84 9.25
C ILE A 194 -17.46 6.79 9.08
N LEU A 195 -17.33 7.77 8.18
CA LEU A 195 -18.44 8.66 7.86
C LEU A 195 -19.64 7.88 7.31
N ASP A 196 -19.43 6.94 6.40
CA ASP A 196 -20.49 6.05 5.89
C ASP A 196 -21.28 5.42 7.04
N GLY A 197 -20.60 4.78 8.00
CA GLY A 197 -21.25 4.16 9.15
C GLY A 197 -21.97 5.15 10.09
N ILE A 198 -21.53 6.39 10.18
CA ILE A 198 -22.21 7.45 10.95
C ILE A 198 -23.43 7.95 10.18
N PHE A 199 -23.29 8.27 8.89
CA PHE A 199 -24.37 8.83 8.08
C PHE A 199 -25.48 7.81 7.80
N ASP A 200 -25.14 6.53 7.65
CA ASP A 200 -26.11 5.43 7.54
C ASP A 200 -26.93 5.29 8.84
N LEU A 201 -26.35 5.61 10.00
CA LEU A 201 -27.04 5.60 11.29
C LEU A 201 -28.03 6.79 11.47
N PHE A 202 -27.78 7.93 10.82
CA PHE A 202 -28.50 9.18 11.13
C PHE A 202 -29.29 9.80 9.97
N LEU A 203 -28.93 9.55 8.70
CA LEU A 203 -29.37 10.39 7.58
C LEU A 203 -29.80 9.63 6.33
N GLU A 204 -29.85 8.29 6.34
CA GLU A 204 -30.24 7.44 5.19
C GLU A 204 -29.63 7.94 3.86
N ILE A 205 -28.36 8.35 3.89
CA ILE A 205 -27.65 8.77 2.69
C ILE A 205 -27.46 7.54 1.79
N SER A 206 -27.53 7.74 0.48
CA SER A 206 -27.30 6.69 -0.53
C SER A 206 -26.15 5.75 -0.12
N PRO A 207 -26.39 4.43 0.00
CA PRO A 207 -25.42 3.44 0.51
C PRO A 207 -24.21 3.23 -0.43
N PHE A 208 -24.11 4.04 -1.48
CA PHE A 208 -23.09 3.98 -2.51
C PHE A 208 -22.11 5.15 -2.45
N PHE A 209 -22.49 6.29 -1.86
CA PHE A 209 -21.72 7.53 -2.03
C PHE A 209 -20.36 7.47 -1.32
N PHE A 210 -20.36 7.27 0.00
CA PHE A 210 -19.12 7.20 0.78
C PHE A 210 -18.27 5.97 0.43
N PRO A 211 -18.83 4.75 0.23
CA PRO A 211 -18.03 3.60 -0.19
C PRO A 211 -17.33 3.84 -1.53
N SER A 212 -18.01 4.46 -2.51
CA SER A 212 -17.38 4.80 -3.80
C SER A 212 -16.20 5.75 -3.66
N LEU A 213 -16.35 6.81 -2.84
CA LEU A 213 -15.27 7.76 -2.59
C LEU A 213 -14.10 7.12 -1.83
N ALA A 214 -14.40 6.23 -0.87
CA ALA A 214 -13.37 5.48 -0.15
C ALA A 214 -12.55 4.59 -1.11
N LEU A 215 -13.21 3.95 -2.07
CA LEU A 215 -12.54 3.11 -3.07
C LEU A 215 -11.66 3.92 -4.01
N ILE A 216 -12.15 5.07 -4.49
CA ILE A 216 -11.36 5.99 -5.32
C ILE A 216 -10.11 6.44 -4.57
N THR A 217 -10.23 6.81 -3.31
CA THR A 217 -9.10 7.26 -2.49
C THR A 217 -8.10 6.12 -2.21
N TRP A 218 -8.57 4.90 -1.96
CA TRP A 218 -7.73 3.71 -1.78
C TRP A 218 -7.01 3.25 -3.04
N VAL A 219 -7.53 3.53 -4.24
CA VAL A 219 -6.80 3.31 -5.51
C VAL A 219 -5.82 4.45 -5.79
N THR A 220 -6.24 5.69 -5.53
CA THR A 220 -5.44 6.89 -5.80
C THR A 220 -4.15 6.90 -4.99
N GLY A 221 -4.19 6.46 -3.72
CA GLY A 221 -3.00 6.43 -2.86
C GLY A 221 -1.83 5.63 -3.42
N PRO A 222 -1.99 4.33 -3.72
CA PRO A 222 -0.98 3.49 -4.37
C PRO A 222 -0.45 4.09 -5.70
N ILE A 223 -1.31 4.68 -6.53
CA ILE A 223 -0.91 5.33 -7.79
C ILE A 223 0.03 6.50 -7.52
N LEU A 224 -0.32 7.37 -6.55
CA LEU A 224 0.52 8.51 -6.17
C LEU A 224 1.88 8.04 -5.64
N MET A 225 1.92 6.98 -4.83
CA MET A 225 3.18 6.39 -4.38
C MET A 225 4.00 5.86 -5.56
N LEU A 226 3.38 5.21 -6.55
CA LEU A 226 4.06 4.73 -7.76
C LEU A 226 4.68 5.90 -8.56
N ILE A 227 3.97 7.02 -8.69
CA ILE A 227 4.49 8.25 -9.30
C ILE A 227 5.69 8.76 -8.52
N GLY A 228 5.65 8.74 -7.18
CA GLY A 228 6.79 9.06 -6.32
C GLY A 228 8.03 8.23 -6.65
N PHE A 229 7.87 6.93 -6.90
CA PHE A 229 8.96 6.07 -7.37
C PHE A 229 9.46 6.42 -8.77
N HIS A 230 8.62 6.99 -9.63
CA HIS A 230 8.94 7.33 -11.03
C HIS A 230 9.50 8.73 -11.25
N SER A 231 9.36 9.63 -10.29
CA SER A 231 10.01 10.94 -10.31
C SER A 231 11.54 10.78 -10.22
N LYS A 232 12.23 10.67 -11.36
CA LYS A 232 13.69 10.61 -11.45
C LYS A 232 14.33 11.90 -10.92
N SER A 233 15.51 11.75 -10.33
CA SER A 233 16.47 12.82 -10.08
C SER A 233 16.92 13.42 -11.42
N SER A 234 16.65 14.71 -11.67
CA SER A 234 17.24 15.44 -12.81
C SER A 234 18.77 15.57 -12.70
N GLN A 235 19.36 15.28 -11.54
CA GLN A 235 20.81 15.33 -11.33
C GLN A 235 21.53 14.05 -11.74
N GLU A 236 20.92 12.86 -11.66
CA GLU A 236 21.52 11.63 -12.19
C GLU A 236 21.58 11.65 -13.72
N ASN A 237 20.59 12.27 -14.38
CA ASN A 237 20.61 12.42 -15.82
C ASN A 237 21.67 13.44 -16.26
N LYS A 238 21.85 14.53 -15.49
CA LYS A 238 22.91 15.52 -15.77
C LYS A 238 24.31 15.00 -15.47
N SER A 239 24.52 14.23 -14.39
CA SER A 239 25.85 13.68 -14.07
C SER A 239 26.24 12.52 -14.99
N PHE A 240 25.27 11.74 -15.47
CA PHE A 240 25.51 10.70 -16.47
C PHE A 240 25.83 11.32 -17.84
N ILE A 241 25.08 12.35 -18.26
CA ILE A 241 25.35 13.09 -19.50
C ILE A 241 26.68 13.85 -19.41
N SER A 242 27.01 14.47 -18.27
CA SER A 242 28.30 15.15 -18.09
C SER A 242 29.47 14.17 -18.12
N LYS A 243 29.38 13.00 -17.46
CA LYS A 243 30.41 11.95 -17.53
C LYS A 243 30.54 11.34 -18.93
N GLN A 244 29.44 11.22 -19.69
CA GLN A 244 29.49 10.81 -21.09
C GLN A 244 30.10 11.87 -22.02
N LEU A 245 29.91 13.16 -21.72
CA LEU A 245 30.51 14.26 -22.46
C LEU A 245 32.01 14.39 -22.14
N GLU A 246 32.39 14.30 -20.87
CA GLU A 246 33.81 14.32 -20.43
C GLU A 246 34.59 13.13 -21.01
N SER A 247 34.02 11.93 -21.06
CA SER A 247 34.69 10.78 -21.68
C SER A 247 34.81 10.90 -23.20
N LYS A 248 33.88 11.56 -23.88
CA LYS A 248 33.99 11.86 -25.33
C LYS A 248 35.01 12.96 -25.62
N GLU A 249 35.12 13.97 -24.76
CA GLU A 249 36.16 15.02 -24.91
C GLU A 249 37.56 14.49 -24.58
N GLN A 250 37.69 13.63 -23.55
CA GLN A 250 38.95 12.94 -23.25
C GLN A 250 39.40 12.03 -24.40
N PHE A 251 38.47 11.33 -25.07
CA PHE A 251 38.78 10.53 -26.26
C PHE A 251 39.29 11.39 -27.43
N LYS A 252 38.67 12.56 -27.68
CA LYS A 252 39.12 13.50 -28.72
C LYS A 252 40.49 14.11 -28.42
N HIS A 253 40.78 14.40 -27.16
CA HIS A 253 42.11 14.89 -26.75
C HIS A 253 43.19 13.80 -26.85
N PHE A 254 42.84 12.53 -26.61
CA PHE A 254 43.76 11.41 -26.78
C PHE A 254 44.09 11.17 -28.27
N GLU A 255 43.11 11.23 -29.17
CA GLU A 255 43.34 11.12 -30.63
C GLU A 255 44.15 12.32 -31.19
N ALA A 256 43.88 13.53 -30.70
CA ALA A 256 44.63 14.72 -31.10
C ALA A 256 46.08 14.73 -30.57
N GLY A 257 46.32 14.16 -29.38
CA GLY A 257 47.66 14.02 -28.80
C GLY A 257 48.51 12.93 -29.44
N SER A 258 47.89 11.83 -29.90
CA SER A 258 48.59 10.76 -30.63
C SER A 258 49.02 11.17 -32.05
N ALA A 259 48.36 12.15 -32.66
CA ALA A 259 48.71 12.64 -34.00
C ALA A 259 49.94 13.58 -34.04
N VAL A 260 50.46 13.99 -32.87
CA VAL A 260 51.61 14.93 -32.77
C VAL A 260 52.93 14.21 -32.49
N ILE A 261 52.92 12.89 -32.25
CA ILE A 261 54.14 12.10 -31.99
C ILE A 261 54.70 11.42 -33.26
N GLU A 262 53.96 11.46 -34.38
CA GLU A 262 54.48 11.07 -35.70
C GLU A 262 54.71 12.29 -36.59
N LYS A 263 55.80 13.04 -36.35
CA LYS A 263 56.55 13.79 -37.36
C LYS A 263 57.87 14.34 -36.82
#